data_AF-A0A8C7XP68-F1
#
_entry.id   AF-A0A8C7XP68-F1
#
_cell.length_a   1.000
_cell.length_b   1.000
_cell.length_c   1.000
_cell.angle_alpha   90.00
_cell.angle_beta   90.00
_cell.angle_gamma   90.00
#
_symmetry.space_group_name_H-M   'P 1'
#
loop_
_entity.id
_entity.type
_entity.pdbx_description
1 polymer ?
#
loop_
_entity_poly.entity_id
_entity_poly.type
_entity_poly.pdbx_seq_one_letter_code
_entity_poly.pdbx_strand_id
1 'polypeptide(L)'
;MASDGGSSSLQLPCVFSPKSRQYLAVCAQDGRLRIWNTDSKTINQEYVPSAHLSATCTCIAWGPCRTVKEGPQRKKRKSEAVQVEEKADLLAMGTAAGSVLLYSTAKGTLHCSLVSLEHAGVNCVHWHPEDSVLYSGSDDTNIVEWDLQSGKMRSKWKADRAAVTSLCVSPDGKLLLSAGHVIKMWDLDTKELYRKFTGHSTAVTTLRFATTRPPDSNGLYFVSGAAHDRLISVWQVREDGKDKNSVVSFTLTDEPRHVDLVPSNSKEEAVRLAVVCQDGQLHLFEHFLNGPCKKPFSPSCSVQMADTRESPMPIPMLAAVLGRDSRSVLLAYGNHLQPVIEQVVSNSTFSEITNLWAQMMKTVKTPVVNTKSKVLVPGLPGHQAPLKGSHLEKASEKRKKDTKEMSIAEQLGEIDLSATSSEKVKASLQTDNYAVLLVQGLESNDADILNKVLQTRKEMVIKKTVARLPLSAVLPLVKELTNRLQGHPFAGILMVRWLKAVLMHHTSYLASLPDLVTELGVLYHMIESRVKMFHKLTKLHGKLYLLMTNMVSEVDHTAKLVYEDGEWD
;
A
#
# COMPACT_ATOMS: atom_id res chain seq x y z
N MET A 1 -0.47 -3.63 30.05
CA MET A 1 -0.59 -2.40 29.25
C MET A 1 0.11 -2.68 27.93
N ALA A 2 -0.65 -3.15 26.95
CA ALA A 2 -0.19 -3.54 25.64
C ALA A 2 -1.21 -2.97 24.66
N SER A 3 -0.83 -1.88 23.98
CA SER A 3 -1.51 -1.34 22.81
C SER A 3 -0.76 -0.10 22.35
N ASP A 4 0.35 -0.30 21.64
CA ASP A 4 0.74 0.66 20.61
C ASP A 4 0.70 -0.09 19.29
N GLY A 5 -0.51 -0.12 18.71
CA GLY A 5 -0.71 -0.32 17.29
C GLY A 5 -0.19 0.90 16.55
N GLY A 6 1.13 1.09 16.53
CA GLY A 6 1.79 1.99 15.62
C GLY A 6 1.72 1.37 14.24
N SER A 7 0.85 1.90 13.38
CA SER A 7 0.96 1.67 11.93
C SER A 7 2.30 2.24 11.48
N SER A 8 3.39 1.47 11.59
CA SER A 8 4.58 1.74 10.81
C SER A 8 4.14 1.68 9.36
N SER A 9 4.27 2.79 8.64
CA SER A 9 4.09 2.79 7.19
C SER A 9 5.05 1.73 6.66
N LEU A 10 4.52 0.58 6.23
CA LEU A 10 5.31 -0.54 5.71
C LEU A 10 6.23 0.00 4.62
N GLN A 11 7.49 0.18 4.96
CA GLN A 11 8.50 0.62 4.03
C GLN A 11 8.73 -0.53 3.06
N LEU A 12 8.34 -0.32 1.81
CA LEU A 12 8.47 -1.33 0.79
C LEU A 12 9.94 -1.45 0.38
N PRO A 13 10.56 -2.63 0.49
CA PRO A 13 11.97 -2.79 0.19
C PRO A 13 12.22 -2.59 -1.31
N CYS A 14 13.19 -1.73 -1.61
CA CYS A 14 13.70 -1.48 -2.95
C CYS A 14 15.23 -1.41 -2.89
N VAL A 15 15.91 -2.25 -3.69
CA VAL A 15 17.36 -2.38 -3.65
C VAL A 15 17.92 -2.65 -5.04
N PHE A 16 18.95 -1.92 -5.42
CA PHE A 16 19.72 -2.14 -6.64
C PHE A 16 20.77 -3.24 -6.47
N SER A 17 21.12 -3.92 -7.57
CA SER A 17 22.21 -4.90 -7.57
C SER A 17 23.56 -4.21 -7.27
N PRO A 18 24.33 -4.67 -6.27
CA PRO A 18 25.48 -3.93 -5.73
C PRO A 18 26.70 -3.88 -6.67
N LYS A 19 26.90 -4.87 -7.56
CA LYS A 19 28.09 -4.95 -8.44
C LYS A 19 27.82 -4.57 -9.88
N SER A 20 26.77 -5.12 -10.48
CA SER A 20 26.41 -4.86 -11.87
C SER A 20 25.52 -3.64 -12.01
N ARG A 21 24.70 -3.34 -10.99
CA ARG A 21 23.66 -2.30 -11.01
C ARG A 21 22.71 -2.42 -12.19
N GLN A 22 22.69 -3.59 -12.82
CA GLN A 22 21.86 -3.93 -13.98
C GLN A 22 20.42 -4.22 -13.58
N TYR A 23 20.19 -4.50 -12.30
CA TYR A 23 18.90 -4.91 -11.79
C TYR A 23 18.47 -4.07 -10.59
N LEU A 24 17.17 -3.76 -10.54
CA LEU A 24 16.49 -3.17 -9.41
C LEU A 24 15.41 -4.15 -8.93
N ALA A 25 15.54 -4.61 -7.68
CA ALA A 25 14.52 -5.41 -7.02
C ALA A 25 13.56 -4.50 -6.26
N VAL A 26 12.27 -4.63 -6.50
CA VAL A 26 11.21 -3.88 -5.81
C VAL A 26 10.14 -4.85 -5.33
N CYS A 27 9.82 -4.82 -4.03
CA CYS A 27 8.56 -5.38 -3.55
C CYS A 27 7.48 -4.30 -3.60
N ALA A 28 6.35 -4.61 -4.20
CA ALA A 28 5.20 -3.70 -4.17
C ALA A 28 4.18 -4.12 -3.10
N GLN A 29 3.15 -3.28 -2.89
CA GLN A 29 2.08 -3.51 -1.91
C GLN A 29 1.26 -4.78 -2.17
N ASP A 30 1.30 -5.29 -3.41
CA ASP A 30 0.65 -6.55 -3.78
C ASP A 30 1.42 -7.80 -3.31
N GLY A 31 2.54 -7.60 -2.59
CA GLY A 31 3.39 -8.66 -2.05
C GLY A 31 4.24 -9.36 -3.11
N ARG A 32 4.30 -8.83 -4.33
CA ARG A 32 5.08 -9.41 -5.42
C ARG A 32 6.45 -8.76 -5.51
N LEU A 33 7.46 -9.58 -5.77
CA LEU A 33 8.79 -9.13 -6.09
C LEU A 33 8.90 -8.92 -7.60
N ARG A 34 9.29 -7.72 -8.02
CA ARG A 34 9.62 -7.42 -9.42
C ARG A 34 11.09 -7.05 -9.53
N ILE A 35 11.75 -7.67 -10.49
CA ILE A 35 13.13 -7.37 -10.85
C ILE A 35 13.12 -6.64 -12.17
N TRP A 36 13.49 -5.36 -12.13
CA TRP A 36 13.59 -4.48 -13.28
C TRP A 36 15.01 -4.48 -13.81
N ASN A 37 15.18 -4.50 -15.13
CA ASN A 37 16.46 -4.25 -15.76
C ASN A 37 16.64 -2.73 -15.94
N THR A 38 17.76 -2.19 -15.47
CA THR A 38 18.03 -0.75 -15.43
C THR A 38 18.32 -0.16 -16.80
N ASP A 39 18.94 -0.94 -17.70
CA ASP A 39 19.36 -0.50 -19.03
C ASP A 39 18.16 -0.48 -19.99
N SER A 40 17.36 -1.56 -19.96
CA SER A 40 16.16 -1.69 -20.80
C SER A 40 14.92 -1.05 -20.20
N LYS A 41 14.95 -0.72 -18.90
CA LYS A 41 13.82 -0.13 -18.13
C LYS A 41 12.54 -0.98 -18.17
N THR A 42 12.67 -2.28 -18.41
CA THR A 42 11.57 -3.24 -18.45
C THR A 42 11.64 -4.21 -17.26
N ILE A 43 10.52 -4.86 -16.97
CA ILE A 43 10.47 -5.95 -16.01
C ILE A 43 11.22 -7.14 -16.61
N ASN A 44 12.26 -7.61 -15.92
CA ASN A 44 12.98 -8.83 -16.29
C ASN A 44 12.26 -10.05 -15.72
N GLN A 45 11.90 -10.01 -14.43
CA GLN A 45 11.25 -11.13 -13.73
C GLN A 45 10.22 -10.64 -12.70
N GLU A 46 9.14 -11.41 -12.54
CA GLU A 46 8.14 -11.23 -11.49
C GLU A 46 8.02 -12.53 -10.70
N TYR A 47 8.29 -12.46 -9.40
CA TYR A 47 8.06 -13.55 -8.48
C TYR A 47 6.80 -13.28 -7.66
N VAL A 48 5.86 -14.22 -7.75
CA VAL A 48 4.59 -14.19 -7.03
C VAL A 48 4.66 -15.23 -5.90
N PRO A 49 4.70 -14.81 -4.62
CA PRO A 49 4.64 -15.75 -3.51
C PRO A 49 3.34 -16.56 -3.58
N SER A 50 3.41 -17.84 -3.21
CA SER A 50 2.21 -18.67 -3.15
C SER A 50 1.21 -18.09 -2.13
N ALA A 51 -0.08 -18.09 -2.46
CA ALA A 51 -1.13 -17.47 -1.65
C ALA A 51 -1.28 -18.07 -0.23
N HIS A 52 -0.71 -19.26 0.02
CA HIS A 52 -0.72 -19.93 1.31
C HIS A 52 0.51 -19.60 2.19
N LEU A 53 1.50 -18.88 1.64
CA LEU A 53 2.74 -18.45 2.29
C LEU A 53 2.94 -16.93 2.18
N SER A 54 1.90 -16.18 1.79
CA SER A 54 1.97 -14.74 1.48
C SER A 54 2.07 -13.87 2.74
N ALA A 55 3.15 -14.05 3.50
CA ALA A 55 3.59 -13.02 4.41
C ALA A 55 4.21 -11.88 3.62
N THR A 56 3.96 -10.64 4.05
CA THR A 56 4.53 -9.45 3.41
C THR A 56 6.06 -9.52 3.45
N CYS A 57 6.71 -9.20 2.33
CA CYS A 57 8.15 -9.06 2.30
C CYS A 57 8.54 -7.81 3.08
N THR A 58 9.41 -7.99 4.07
CA THR A 58 9.86 -6.94 4.99
C THR A 58 11.20 -6.36 4.55
N CYS A 59 12.12 -7.20 4.08
CA CYS A 59 13.45 -6.78 3.65
C CYS A 59 13.96 -7.61 2.46
N ILE A 60 14.86 -7.02 1.68
CA ILE A 60 15.48 -7.64 0.51
C ILE A 60 16.98 -7.35 0.54
N ALA A 61 17.81 -8.33 0.21
CA ALA A 61 19.24 -8.13 0.01
C ALA A 61 19.76 -8.96 -1.18
N TRP A 62 20.51 -8.31 -2.06
CA TRP A 62 21.24 -8.98 -3.14
C TRP A 62 22.46 -9.70 -2.59
N GLY A 63 22.61 -10.96 -2.98
CA GLY A 63 23.77 -11.78 -2.69
C GLY A 63 24.91 -11.54 -3.67
N PRO A 64 26.13 -11.96 -3.31
CA PRO A 64 27.27 -11.89 -4.21
C PRO A 64 27.04 -12.76 -5.46
N CYS A 65 27.41 -12.24 -6.64
CA CYS A 65 27.37 -13.00 -7.90
C CYS A 65 28.31 -14.22 -7.77
N ARG A 66 27.77 -15.43 -7.71
CA ARG A 66 28.59 -16.66 -7.61
C ARG A 66 28.48 -17.47 -8.89
N THR A 67 29.59 -18.06 -9.32
CA THR A 67 29.57 -19.10 -10.35
C THR A 67 29.02 -20.37 -9.71
N VAL A 68 27.92 -20.89 -10.26
CA VAL A 68 27.34 -22.14 -9.78
C VAL A 68 28.23 -23.28 -10.27
N LYS A 69 29.05 -23.87 -9.39
CA LYS A 69 29.61 -25.20 -9.67
C LYS A 69 28.51 -26.22 -9.43
N GLU A 70 28.00 -26.83 -10.49
CA GLU A 70 27.09 -27.96 -10.36
C GLU A 70 27.76 -29.08 -9.53
N GLY A 71 27.04 -29.62 -8.55
CA GLY A 71 27.45 -30.81 -7.80
C GLY A 71 27.61 -32.03 -8.72
N PRO A 72 28.23 -33.13 -8.23
CA PRO A 72 28.69 -34.23 -9.09
C PRO A 72 27.52 -34.90 -9.81
N GLN A 73 27.41 -34.66 -11.12
CA GLN A 73 26.48 -35.34 -12.00
C GLN A 73 26.81 -36.85 -12.04
N ARG A 74 25.84 -37.68 -11.67
CA ARG A 74 25.87 -39.13 -11.92
C ARG A 74 26.03 -39.36 -13.42
N LYS A 75 27.12 -40.06 -13.79
CA LYS A 75 27.56 -40.37 -15.16
C LYS A 75 26.39 -40.65 -16.13
N LYS A 76 26.16 -39.73 -17.07
CA LYS A 76 25.52 -40.02 -18.35
C LYS A 76 26.32 -39.34 -19.48
N ARG A 77 26.29 -39.99 -20.64
CA ARG A 77 27.28 -39.98 -21.74
C ARG A 77 27.69 -38.58 -22.26
N LYS A 78 28.96 -38.52 -22.67
CA LYS A 78 29.65 -37.42 -23.37
C LYS A 78 28.85 -36.89 -24.57
N SER A 79 28.44 -35.64 -24.49
CA SER A 79 28.33 -34.71 -25.61
C SER A 79 28.95 -33.40 -25.15
N GLU A 80 29.87 -32.86 -25.94
CA GLU A 80 30.58 -31.61 -25.68
C GLU A 80 29.58 -30.47 -25.43
N ALA A 81 29.41 -30.10 -24.16
CA ALA A 81 28.69 -28.91 -23.77
C ALA A 81 29.71 -27.83 -23.44
N VAL A 82 29.72 -26.78 -24.27
CA VAL A 82 30.37 -25.50 -23.96
C VAL A 82 29.81 -25.03 -22.62
N GLN A 83 30.63 -25.07 -21.56
CA GLN A 83 30.23 -24.62 -20.24
C GLN A 83 30.16 -23.09 -20.24
N VAL A 84 28.96 -22.54 -20.38
CA VAL A 84 28.69 -21.14 -20.05
C VAL A 84 28.60 -21.06 -18.53
N GLU A 85 29.59 -20.44 -17.89
CA GLU A 85 29.56 -20.15 -16.46
C GLU A 85 28.45 -19.13 -16.16
N GLU A 86 27.25 -19.61 -15.82
CA GLU A 86 26.18 -18.73 -15.36
C GLU A 86 26.48 -18.22 -13.96
N LYS A 87 26.76 -16.92 -13.85
CA LYS A 87 26.78 -16.19 -12.58
C LYS A 87 25.34 -16.13 -12.06
N ALA A 88 25.04 -16.90 -11.02
CA ALA A 88 23.76 -16.79 -10.34
C ALA A 88 23.81 -15.64 -9.34
N ASP A 89 23.08 -14.57 -9.63
CA ASP A 89 22.71 -13.59 -8.62
C ASP A 89 21.60 -14.22 -7.77
N LEU A 90 21.86 -14.34 -6.47
CA LEU A 90 20.88 -14.76 -5.48
C LEU A 90 20.29 -13.53 -4.81
N LEU A 91 18.99 -13.56 -4.54
CA LEU A 91 18.28 -12.52 -3.83
C LEU A 91 17.65 -13.12 -2.58
N ALA A 92 17.98 -12.57 -1.41
CA ALA A 92 17.37 -12.96 -0.15
C ALA A 92 16.20 -12.03 0.14
N MET A 93 15.08 -12.61 0.59
CA MET A 93 13.89 -11.89 1.00
C MET A 93 13.48 -12.34 2.40
N GLY A 94 13.41 -11.40 3.34
CA GLY A 94 12.78 -11.65 4.64
C GLY A 94 11.26 -11.52 4.54
N THR A 95 10.56 -12.33 5.32
CA THR A 95 9.10 -12.29 5.42
C THR A 95 8.67 -11.98 6.85
N ALA A 96 7.48 -11.38 6.99
CA ALA A 96 6.85 -11.15 8.29
C ALA A 96 6.50 -12.45 9.03
N ALA A 97 6.48 -13.61 8.35
CA ALA A 97 6.23 -14.91 8.98
C ALA A 97 7.49 -15.58 9.56
N GLY A 98 8.65 -14.93 9.49
CA GLY A 98 9.90 -15.48 10.02
C GLY A 98 10.69 -16.38 9.06
N SER A 99 10.27 -16.44 7.79
CA SER A 99 10.98 -17.18 6.75
C SER A 99 11.87 -16.25 5.93
N VAL A 100 13.04 -16.74 5.52
CA VAL A 100 13.91 -16.09 4.55
C VAL A 100 13.90 -16.89 3.25
N LEU A 101 13.45 -16.28 2.17
CA LEU A 101 13.35 -16.90 0.86
C LEU A 101 14.56 -16.52 0.00
N LEU A 102 15.18 -17.50 -0.65
CA LEU A 102 16.28 -17.28 -1.58
C LEU A 102 15.77 -17.46 -3.01
N TYR A 103 15.82 -16.40 -3.80
CA TYR A 103 15.40 -16.39 -5.20
C TYR A 103 16.64 -16.34 -6.11
N SER A 104 16.71 -17.21 -7.11
CA SER A 104 17.78 -17.18 -8.12
C SER A 104 17.29 -16.41 -9.34
N THR A 105 17.95 -15.29 -9.65
CA THR A 105 17.59 -14.49 -10.82
C THR A 105 18.04 -15.13 -12.13
N ALA A 106 19.13 -15.92 -12.12
CA ALA A 106 19.55 -16.66 -13.30
C ALA A 106 18.50 -17.72 -13.70
N LYS A 107 17.97 -18.46 -12.73
CA LYS A 107 16.98 -19.53 -12.97
C LYS A 107 15.53 -19.05 -12.96
N GLY A 108 15.26 -17.84 -12.47
CA GLY A 108 13.91 -17.30 -12.29
C GLY A 108 13.05 -18.09 -11.28
N THR A 109 13.67 -18.89 -10.42
CA THR A 109 12.99 -19.81 -9.49
C THR A 109 13.48 -19.63 -8.06
N LEU A 110 12.63 -20.00 -7.10
CA LEU A 110 12.99 -20.03 -5.70
C LEU A 110 14.00 -21.17 -5.47
N HIS A 111 15.18 -20.81 -4.97
CA HIS A 111 16.28 -21.75 -4.74
C HIS A 111 16.06 -22.55 -3.45
N CYS A 112 15.78 -21.86 -2.34
CA CYS A 112 15.52 -22.48 -1.05
C CYS A 112 14.72 -21.55 -0.13
N SER A 113 14.03 -22.13 0.86
CA SER A 113 13.34 -21.41 1.93
C SER A 113 13.97 -21.76 3.27
N LEU A 114 14.50 -20.76 3.94
CA LEU A 114 15.10 -20.86 5.26
C LEU A 114 14.03 -20.49 6.30
N VAL A 115 13.58 -21.47 7.07
CA VAL A 115 12.50 -21.29 8.04
C VAL A 115 13.06 -21.39 9.44
N SER A 116 12.85 -20.33 10.25
CA SER A 116 13.13 -20.38 11.68
C SER A 116 12.04 -21.15 12.41
N LEU A 117 12.39 -21.86 13.48
CA LEU A 117 11.42 -22.57 14.32
C LEU A 117 10.46 -21.63 15.05
N GLU A 118 10.80 -20.35 15.16
CA GLU A 118 10.00 -19.31 15.80
C GLU A 118 9.38 -18.39 14.73
N HIS A 119 8.06 -18.14 14.82
CA HIS A 119 7.27 -17.33 13.87
C HIS A 119 7.45 -15.81 14.02
N ALA A 120 8.63 -15.34 14.42
CA ALA A 120 8.91 -13.91 14.56
C ALA A 120 9.31 -13.28 13.22
N GLY A 121 8.84 -12.07 12.92
CA GLY A 121 9.13 -11.38 11.65
C GLY A 121 10.63 -11.16 11.44
N VAL A 122 11.10 -11.36 10.21
CA VAL A 122 12.49 -11.03 9.84
C VAL A 122 12.55 -9.57 9.41
N ASN A 123 13.29 -8.73 10.10
CA ASN A 123 13.38 -7.30 9.77
C ASN A 123 14.51 -6.97 8.80
N CYS A 124 15.61 -7.72 8.86
CA CYS A 124 16.78 -7.47 8.03
C CYS A 124 17.51 -8.76 7.68
N VAL A 125 18.15 -8.76 6.51
CA VAL A 125 19.01 -9.86 6.02
C VAL A 125 20.29 -9.27 5.44
N HIS A 126 21.42 -9.92 5.68
CA HIS A 126 22.70 -9.51 5.10
C HIS A 126 23.56 -10.73 4.75
N TRP A 127 24.18 -10.67 3.58
CA TRP A 127 25.08 -11.71 3.09
C TRP A 127 26.46 -11.56 3.68
N HIS A 128 27.12 -12.68 3.90
CA HIS A 128 28.57 -12.70 4.10
C HIS A 128 29.27 -12.49 2.74
N PRO A 129 30.36 -11.68 2.67
CA PRO A 129 31.00 -11.35 1.39
C PRO A 129 31.60 -12.56 0.66
N GLU A 130 32.28 -13.46 1.39
CA GLU A 130 32.99 -14.61 0.81
C GLU A 130 32.31 -15.96 1.13
N ASP A 131 32.06 -16.25 2.41
CA ASP A 131 31.42 -17.49 2.85
C ASP A 131 29.96 -17.66 2.40
N SER A 132 29.53 -18.92 2.27
CA SER A 132 28.15 -19.30 1.91
C SER A 132 27.18 -19.15 3.08
N VAL A 133 27.20 -17.99 3.73
CA VAL A 133 26.45 -17.72 4.96
C VAL A 133 25.59 -16.48 4.78
N LEU A 134 24.38 -16.52 5.35
CA LEU A 134 23.45 -15.40 5.43
C LEU A 134 23.10 -15.12 6.90
N TYR A 135 23.07 -13.86 7.29
CA TYR A 135 22.63 -13.43 8.60
C TYR A 135 21.24 -12.80 8.51
N SER A 136 20.37 -13.10 9.46
CA SER A 136 19.05 -12.48 9.59
C SER A 136 18.80 -11.96 10.99
N GLY A 137 18.17 -10.80 11.10
CA GLY A 137 17.73 -10.19 12.34
C GLY A 137 16.21 -10.19 12.43
N SER A 138 15.69 -10.54 13.59
CA SER A 138 14.25 -10.72 13.81
C SER A 138 13.74 -9.92 15.02
N ASP A 139 12.41 -9.81 15.10
CA ASP A 139 11.68 -9.29 16.26
C ASP A 139 11.92 -10.12 17.54
N ASP A 140 12.37 -11.37 17.40
CA ASP A 140 12.73 -12.24 18.54
C ASP A 140 14.02 -11.82 19.27
N THR A 141 14.63 -10.70 18.88
CA THR A 141 15.87 -10.11 19.43
C THR A 141 17.14 -10.90 19.13
N ASN A 142 17.05 -11.94 18.31
CA ASN A 142 18.16 -12.81 17.97
C ASN A 142 18.73 -12.50 16.58
N ILE A 143 19.99 -12.88 16.40
CA ILE A 143 20.63 -12.99 15.10
C ILE A 143 20.73 -14.48 14.79
N VAL A 144 20.34 -14.82 13.56
CA VAL A 144 20.42 -16.18 13.04
C VAL A 144 21.43 -16.21 11.90
N GLU A 145 22.35 -17.16 11.98
CA GLU A 145 23.30 -17.50 10.93
C GLU A 145 22.78 -18.72 10.16
N TRP A 146 22.63 -18.56 8.85
CA TRP A 146 22.13 -19.59 7.94
C TRP A 146 23.27 -20.09 7.06
N ASP A 147 23.43 -21.40 6.99
CA ASP A 147 24.28 -22.03 5.99
C ASP A 147 23.48 -22.27 4.71
N LEU A 148 23.94 -21.65 3.61
CA LEU A 148 23.29 -21.72 2.31
C LEU A 148 23.49 -23.07 1.62
N GLN A 149 24.54 -23.81 1.96
CA GLN A 149 24.80 -25.12 1.34
C GLN A 149 23.85 -26.19 1.87
N SER A 150 23.66 -26.22 3.20
CA SER A 150 22.73 -27.15 3.84
C SER A 150 21.29 -26.63 3.91
N GLY A 151 21.07 -25.31 3.75
CA GLY A 151 19.77 -24.67 3.91
C GLY A 151 19.27 -24.67 5.35
N LYS A 152 20.18 -24.81 6.33
CA LYS A 152 19.84 -24.95 7.76
C LYS A 152 20.41 -23.80 8.59
N MET A 153 19.79 -23.58 9.74
CA MET A 153 20.32 -22.69 10.77
C MET A 153 21.63 -23.28 11.32
N ARG A 154 22.73 -22.54 11.18
CA ARG A 154 24.05 -22.89 11.71
C ARG A 154 24.20 -22.44 13.16
N SER A 155 23.78 -21.22 13.46
CA SER A 155 23.89 -20.63 14.81
C SER A 155 22.77 -19.64 15.07
N LYS A 156 22.41 -19.48 16.35
CA LYS A 156 21.49 -18.45 16.85
C LYS A 156 22.07 -17.86 18.12
N TRP A 157 22.14 -16.54 18.22
CA TRP A 157 22.57 -15.84 19.43
C TRP A 157 21.74 -14.59 19.68
N LYS A 158 21.66 -14.20 20.95
CA LYS A 158 20.86 -13.05 21.37
C LYS A 158 21.63 -11.75 21.18
N ALA A 159 21.11 -10.86 20.34
CA ALA A 159 21.76 -9.60 20.04
C ALA A 159 21.46 -8.53 21.09
N ASP A 160 20.18 -8.36 21.45
CA ASP A 160 19.79 -7.38 22.45
C ASP A 160 18.49 -7.76 23.19
N ARG A 161 17.97 -6.81 23.98
CA ARG A 161 16.62 -6.89 24.57
C ARG A 161 15.53 -6.31 23.66
N ALA A 162 15.91 -5.68 22.56
CA ALA A 162 15.02 -5.09 21.57
C ALA A 162 15.18 -5.80 20.22
N ALA A 163 14.20 -5.63 19.33
CA ALA A 163 14.21 -6.19 17.98
C ALA A 163 15.45 -5.75 17.20
N VAL A 164 15.99 -6.67 16.39
CA VAL A 164 17.11 -6.37 15.49
C VAL A 164 16.53 -5.84 14.20
N THR A 165 16.64 -4.53 13.97
CA THR A 165 16.05 -3.83 12.82
C THR A 165 17.00 -3.69 11.64
N SER A 166 18.32 -3.72 11.87
CA SER A 166 19.31 -3.65 10.80
C SER A 166 20.56 -4.48 11.12
N LEU A 167 21.18 -5.06 10.07
CA LEU A 167 22.42 -5.82 10.12
C LEU A 167 23.37 -5.38 9.02
N CYS A 168 24.68 -5.40 9.30
CA CYS A 168 25.71 -5.20 8.28
C CYS A 168 26.97 -5.98 8.61
N VAL A 169 27.45 -6.80 7.67
CA VAL A 169 28.72 -7.53 7.79
C VAL A 169 29.85 -6.63 7.32
N SER A 170 31.00 -6.69 8.00
CA SER A 170 32.19 -5.95 7.58
C SER A 170 32.72 -6.46 6.24
N PRO A 171 33.40 -5.61 5.46
CA PRO A 171 33.92 -6.02 4.15
C PRO A 171 34.95 -7.16 4.20
N ASP A 172 35.65 -7.32 5.33
CA ASP A 172 36.58 -8.43 5.58
C ASP A 172 35.89 -9.71 6.08
N GLY A 173 34.58 -9.67 6.35
CA GLY A 173 33.79 -10.82 6.81
C GLY A 173 33.97 -11.20 8.27
N LYS A 174 34.77 -10.47 9.05
CA LYS A 174 35.10 -10.86 10.43
C LYS A 174 34.16 -10.28 11.48
N LEU A 175 33.53 -9.15 11.19
CA LEU A 175 32.71 -8.41 12.12
C LEU A 175 31.27 -8.28 11.61
N LEU A 176 30.33 -8.27 12.55
CA LEU A 176 28.92 -8.03 12.27
C LEU A 176 28.41 -6.87 13.13
N LEU A 177 27.81 -5.87 12.48
CA LEU A 177 27.03 -4.84 13.14
C LEU A 177 25.58 -5.28 13.22
N SER A 178 24.99 -5.15 14.40
CA SER A 178 23.56 -5.29 14.64
C SER A 178 23.01 -4.04 15.29
N ALA A 179 21.84 -3.59 14.87
CA ALA A 179 21.18 -2.47 15.50
C ALA A 179 19.70 -2.73 15.80
N GLY A 180 19.28 -2.22 16.96
CA GLY A 180 17.92 -1.80 17.26
C GLY A 180 17.96 -0.30 17.51
N HIS A 181 17.77 0.15 18.76
CA HIS A 181 18.13 1.53 19.15
C HIS A 181 19.65 1.70 19.34
N VAL A 182 20.27 0.69 19.95
CA VAL A 182 21.70 0.62 20.22
C VAL A 182 22.37 -0.15 19.09
N ILE A 183 23.58 0.27 18.69
CA ILE A 183 24.38 -0.45 17.70
C ILE A 183 25.42 -1.29 18.45
N LYS A 184 25.50 -2.56 18.12
CA LYS A 184 26.47 -3.52 18.67
C LYS A 184 27.29 -4.11 17.54
N MET A 185 28.56 -4.36 17.84
CA MET A 185 29.50 -4.99 16.92
C MET A 185 29.95 -6.32 17.54
N TRP A 186 29.89 -7.37 16.74
CA TRP A 186 30.17 -8.73 17.12
C TRP A 186 31.36 -9.24 16.32
N ASP A 187 32.18 -10.05 16.95
CA ASP A 187 33.15 -10.90 16.25
C ASP A 187 32.42 -12.15 15.75
N LEU A 188 32.51 -12.46 14.46
CA LEU A 188 31.80 -13.58 13.84
C LEU A 188 32.44 -14.94 14.15
N ASP A 189 33.72 -14.98 14.48
CA ASP A 189 34.42 -16.22 14.82
C ASP A 189 34.02 -16.70 16.23
N THR A 190 34.07 -15.77 17.20
CA THR A 190 33.76 -16.05 18.61
C THR A 190 32.29 -15.87 18.96
N LYS A 191 31.55 -15.08 18.17
CA LYS A 191 30.16 -14.63 18.42
C LYS A 191 30.02 -13.81 19.70
N GLU A 192 31.12 -13.23 20.16
CA GLU A 192 31.15 -12.37 21.34
C GLU A 192 30.94 -10.90 20.97
N LEU A 193 30.42 -10.14 21.93
CA LEU A 193 30.24 -8.71 21.78
C LEU A 193 31.60 -8.03 21.76
N TYR A 194 32.02 -7.58 20.58
CA TYR A 194 33.25 -6.82 20.43
C TYR A 194 33.07 -5.39 20.94
N ARG A 195 32.00 -4.69 20.54
CA ARG A 195 31.70 -3.31 21.00
C ARG A 195 30.23 -2.92 21.04
N LYS A 196 29.97 -1.83 21.77
CA LYS A 196 28.68 -1.17 21.88
C LYS A 196 28.79 0.33 21.62
N PHE A 197 27.98 0.84 20.70
CA PHE A 197 27.79 2.25 20.40
C PHE A 197 26.43 2.70 20.93
N THR A 198 26.29 3.99 21.24
CA THR A 198 25.03 4.54 21.78
C THR A 198 23.87 4.39 20.80
N GLY A 199 24.14 4.51 19.50
CA GLY A 199 23.13 4.41 18.46
C GLY A 199 22.26 5.66 18.37
N HIS A 200 20.95 5.47 18.22
CA HIS A 200 19.96 6.55 18.05
C HIS A 200 18.86 6.47 19.13
N SER A 201 18.07 7.53 19.25
CA SER A 201 16.88 7.54 20.13
C SER A 201 15.79 6.60 19.63
N THR A 202 15.69 6.42 18.31
CA THR A 202 14.74 5.55 17.62
C THR A 202 15.42 4.33 17.01
N ALA A 203 14.62 3.42 16.44
CA ALA A 203 15.16 2.22 15.80
C ALA A 203 15.98 2.58 14.56
N VAL A 204 17.17 2.00 14.45
CA VAL A 204 18.08 2.16 13.31
C VAL A 204 17.52 1.38 12.13
N THR A 205 17.27 2.07 11.03
CA THR A 205 16.70 1.50 9.79
C THR A 205 17.78 1.12 8.79
N THR A 206 18.92 1.80 8.81
CA THR A 206 20.01 1.57 7.87
C THR A 206 21.35 1.48 8.57
N LEU A 207 22.15 0.47 8.23
CA LEU A 207 23.56 0.32 8.63
C LEU A 207 24.42 -0.03 7.43
N ARG A 208 25.55 0.65 7.26
CA ARG A 208 26.51 0.32 6.20
C ARG A 208 27.94 0.70 6.57
N PHE A 209 28.90 -0.16 6.26
CA PHE A 209 30.32 0.18 6.36
C PHE A 209 30.73 1.17 5.27
N ALA A 210 31.47 2.21 5.66
CA ALA A 210 31.96 3.28 4.79
C ALA A 210 33.36 3.03 4.23
N THR A 211 34.13 2.12 4.84
CA THR A 211 35.50 1.80 4.43
C THR A 211 35.61 0.32 4.11
N THR A 212 36.25 -0.04 3.00
CA THR A 212 36.47 -1.44 2.60
C THR A 212 37.61 -2.11 3.37
N ARG A 213 38.60 -1.32 3.82
CA ARG A 213 39.71 -1.79 4.64
C ARG A 213 39.91 -0.85 5.83
N PRO A 214 40.30 -1.37 7.01
CA PRO A 214 40.75 -0.52 8.08
C PRO A 214 42.01 0.21 7.60
N PRO A 215 42.05 1.56 7.62
CA PRO A 215 43.29 2.27 7.40
C PRO A 215 44.25 1.96 8.55
N ASP A 216 45.52 1.65 8.25
CA ASP A 216 46.59 1.11 9.12
C ASP A 216 46.85 1.83 10.47
N SER A 217 46.07 2.85 10.82
CA SER A 217 46.21 3.61 12.07
C SER A 217 44.92 4.20 12.64
N ASN A 218 43.76 4.15 11.95
CA ASN A 218 42.62 4.96 12.41
C ASN A 218 41.20 4.48 12.03
N GLY A 219 40.95 3.18 12.20
CA GLY A 219 39.60 2.66 12.48
C GLY A 219 38.66 2.51 11.29
N LEU A 220 37.92 1.40 11.27
CA LEU A 220 36.80 1.20 10.36
C LEU A 220 35.73 2.25 10.61
N TYR A 221 35.09 2.73 9.55
CA TYR A 221 33.94 3.62 9.66
C TYR A 221 32.66 2.94 9.20
N PHE A 222 31.56 3.26 9.87
CA PHE A 222 30.23 2.86 9.45
C PHE A 222 29.22 4.00 9.62
N VAL A 223 28.15 3.92 8.86
CA VAL A 223 27.07 4.90 8.79
C VAL A 223 25.81 4.26 9.35
N SER A 224 25.08 5.00 10.17
CA SER A 224 23.75 4.62 10.66
C SER A 224 22.73 5.71 10.40
N GLY A 225 21.52 5.28 10.07
CA GLY A 225 20.34 6.12 9.94
C GLY A 225 19.17 5.49 10.70
N ALA A 226 18.32 6.31 11.30
CA ALA A 226 17.23 5.85 12.15
C ALA A 226 15.87 6.39 11.67
N ALA A 227 14.81 5.66 12.03
CA ALA A 227 13.44 6.09 11.75
C ALA A 227 13.13 7.39 12.51
N HIS A 228 12.40 8.30 11.88
CA HIS A 228 12.02 9.60 12.44
C HIS A 228 13.19 10.50 12.86
N ASP A 229 14.42 10.17 12.45
CA ASP A 229 15.61 11.00 12.64
C ASP A 229 16.00 11.66 11.32
N ARG A 230 16.41 12.92 11.38
CA ARG A 230 16.86 13.70 10.22
C ARG A 230 18.38 13.76 10.13
N LEU A 231 19.06 12.93 10.92
CA LEU A 231 20.50 12.84 10.96
C LEU A 231 20.94 11.44 10.55
N ILE A 232 21.95 11.40 9.69
CA ILE A 232 22.75 10.20 9.49
C ILE A 232 24.04 10.36 10.27
N SER A 233 24.34 9.40 11.14
CA SER A 233 25.52 9.43 12.00
C SER A 233 26.61 8.51 11.45
N VAL A 234 27.84 9.00 11.42
CA VAL A 234 29.03 8.22 11.09
C VAL A 234 29.78 7.91 12.37
N TRP A 235 30.17 6.65 12.52
CA TRP A 235 30.87 6.14 13.68
C TRP A 235 32.24 5.64 13.27
N GLN A 236 33.21 5.80 14.16
CA GLN A 236 34.57 5.29 13.99
C GLN A 236 34.82 4.19 15.01
N VAL A 237 35.41 3.10 14.54
CA VAL A 237 35.81 1.96 15.37
C VAL A 237 37.28 2.14 15.78
N ARG A 238 37.57 2.61 16.99
CA ARG A 238 38.96 2.79 17.51
C ARG A 238 39.34 1.80 18.60
N GLU A 239 40.44 1.05 18.50
CA GLU A 239 40.88 0.04 19.50
C GLU A 239 40.78 0.50 20.97
N ASP A 240 41.13 1.76 21.28
CA ASP A 240 41.21 2.28 22.65
C ASP A 240 40.00 3.12 23.14
N GLY A 241 38.97 3.32 22.32
CA GLY A 241 37.90 4.30 22.56
C GLY A 241 36.65 3.76 23.26
N LYS A 242 36.13 4.49 24.27
CA LYS A 242 34.70 4.41 24.63
C LYS A 242 33.91 5.15 23.54
N ASP A 243 33.54 4.44 22.48
CA ASP A 243 32.85 4.97 21.28
C ASP A 243 31.38 5.35 21.58
N LYS A 244 31.18 6.36 22.44
CA LYS A 244 29.84 6.81 22.85
C LYS A 244 29.21 7.81 21.90
N ASN A 245 30.00 8.51 21.09
CA ASN A 245 29.50 9.60 20.25
C ASN A 245 29.83 9.34 18.78
N SER A 246 28.94 9.79 17.90
CA SER A 246 29.17 9.82 16.46
C SER A 246 30.30 10.80 16.13
N VAL A 247 31.10 10.46 15.12
CA VAL A 247 32.22 11.26 14.63
C VAL A 247 31.73 12.35 13.69
N VAL A 248 30.85 12.01 12.76
CA VAL A 248 30.26 12.96 11.81
C VAL A 248 28.75 12.77 11.79
N SER A 249 28.01 13.82 11.49
CA SER A 249 26.57 13.73 11.24
C SER A 249 26.22 14.51 9.97
N PHE A 250 25.35 13.95 9.14
CA PHE A 250 24.84 14.56 7.92
C PHE A 250 23.38 14.98 8.15
N THR A 251 23.03 16.23 7.82
CA THR A 251 21.66 16.74 7.96
C THR A 251 20.82 16.38 6.76
N LEU A 252 19.62 15.88 7.00
CA LEU A 252 18.59 15.57 6.02
C LEU A 252 17.36 16.46 6.22
N THR A 253 16.49 16.49 5.21
CA THR A 253 15.18 17.15 5.27
C THR A 253 14.16 16.32 6.04
N ASP A 254 14.18 15.00 5.85
CA ASP A 254 13.30 14.03 6.50
C ASP A 254 14.02 12.69 6.74
N GLU A 255 13.33 11.69 7.31
CA GLU A 255 13.91 10.39 7.63
C GLU A 255 14.50 9.66 6.40
N PRO A 256 15.63 8.95 6.55
CA PRO A 256 16.27 8.23 5.45
C PRO A 256 15.50 6.94 5.12
N ARG A 257 15.11 6.79 3.84
CA ARG A 257 14.48 5.57 3.32
C ARG A 257 15.47 4.64 2.63
N HIS A 258 16.31 5.18 1.74
CA HIS A 258 17.32 4.39 1.04
C HIS A 258 18.65 5.10 1.14
N VAL A 259 19.68 4.37 1.55
CA VAL A 259 21.05 4.88 1.69
C VAL A 259 21.97 4.04 0.82
N ASP A 260 22.57 4.67 -0.18
CA ASP A 260 23.66 4.10 -0.95
C ASP A 260 24.98 4.79 -0.59
N LEU A 261 26.04 3.99 -0.52
CA LEU A 261 27.34 4.43 -0.07
C LEU A 261 28.41 3.82 -0.96
N VAL A 262 29.22 4.69 -1.56
CA VAL A 262 30.46 4.25 -2.21
C VAL A 262 31.55 4.28 -1.16
N PRO A 263 32.07 3.12 -0.73
CA PRO A 263 33.05 3.08 0.32
C PRO A 263 34.39 3.62 -0.19
N SER A 264 35.15 4.28 0.68
CA SER A 264 36.51 4.73 0.36
C SER A 264 37.53 3.62 0.63
N ASN A 265 38.55 3.53 -0.24
CA ASN A 265 39.66 2.58 -0.08
C ASN A 265 40.87 3.22 0.59
N SER A 266 40.95 4.55 0.59
CA SER A 266 42.07 5.30 1.17
C SER A 266 41.57 6.50 2.00
N LYS A 267 42.47 7.07 2.83
CA LYS A 267 42.19 8.33 3.57
C LYS A 267 42.08 9.54 2.65
N GLU A 268 42.57 9.44 1.42
CA GLU A 268 42.60 10.51 0.42
C GLU A 268 41.41 10.45 -0.54
N GLU A 269 40.50 9.49 -0.35
CA GLU A 269 39.25 9.40 -1.11
C GLU A 269 38.07 9.85 -0.24
N ALA A 270 37.28 10.78 -0.78
CA ALA A 270 36.04 11.19 -0.14
C ALA A 270 35.01 10.05 -0.19
N VAL A 271 34.33 9.84 0.93
CA VAL A 271 33.16 8.98 0.98
C VAL A 271 32.01 9.71 0.32
N ARG A 272 31.35 9.02 -0.62
CA ARG A 272 30.17 9.54 -1.32
C ARG A 272 28.93 8.80 -0.85
N LEU A 273 27.95 9.57 -0.38
CA LEU A 273 26.72 9.08 0.21
C LEU A 273 25.53 9.65 -0.58
N ALA A 274 24.60 8.78 -0.98
CA ALA A 274 23.34 9.16 -1.59
C ALA A 274 22.19 8.68 -0.70
N VAL A 275 21.33 9.62 -0.30
CA VAL A 275 20.27 9.38 0.67
C VAL A 275 18.95 9.82 0.08
N VAL A 276 18.02 8.88 -0.10
CA VAL A 276 16.63 9.17 -0.45
C VAL A 276 15.83 9.30 0.83
N CYS A 277 15.18 10.44 1.03
CA CYS A 277 14.37 10.76 2.19
C CYS A 277 12.88 10.44 1.96
N GLN A 278 12.11 10.35 3.04
CA GLN A 278 10.66 10.08 3.01
C GLN A 278 9.85 11.15 2.24
N ASP A 279 10.31 12.40 2.26
CA ASP A 279 9.75 13.52 1.50
C ASP A 279 9.94 13.38 -0.03
N GLY A 280 10.67 12.36 -0.47
CA GLY A 280 10.95 12.08 -1.88
C GLY A 280 12.13 12.87 -2.44
N GLN A 281 12.92 13.55 -1.61
CA GLN A 281 14.16 14.23 -2.01
C GLN A 281 15.38 13.31 -1.90
N LEU A 282 16.40 13.59 -2.72
CA LEU A 282 17.68 12.88 -2.72
C LEU A 282 18.75 13.86 -2.29
N HIS A 283 19.46 13.52 -1.24
CA HIS A 283 20.59 14.27 -0.74
C HIS A 283 21.88 13.54 -1.06
N LEU A 284 22.78 14.23 -1.75
CA LEU A 284 24.13 13.75 -2.05
C LEU A 284 25.12 14.42 -1.11
N PHE A 285 26.05 13.64 -0.59
CA PHE A 285 27.15 14.12 0.23
C PHE A 285 28.46 13.58 -0.31
N GLU A 286 29.48 14.42 -0.26
CA GLU A 286 30.87 14.05 -0.54
C GLU A 286 31.72 14.61 0.59
N HIS A 287 32.35 13.71 1.35
CA HIS A 287 33.09 14.12 2.54
C HIS A 287 34.29 13.22 2.83
N PHE A 288 35.40 13.84 3.22
CA PHE A 288 36.60 13.15 3.70
C PHE A 288 36.46 12.85 5.19
N LEU A 289 36.56 11.58 5.58
CA LEU A 289 36.45 11.16 6.98
C LEU A 289 37.75 11.50 7.76
N ASN A 290 37.91 12.77 8.13
CA ASN A 290 39.12 13.33 8.73
C ASN A 290 39.04 13.55 10.27
N GLY A 291 38.07 12.94 10.95
CA GLY A 291 37.94 12.98 12.41
C GLY A 291 36.62 13.62 12.90
N PRO A 292 36.48 13.84 14.23
CA PRO A 292 35.21 14.22 14.81
C PRO A 292 34.83 15.67 14.49
N CYS A 293 33.61 15.85 13.98
CA CYS A 293 33.01 17.12 13.63
C CYS A 293 31.78 17.36 14.50
N LYS A 294 31.75 18.51 15.19
CA LYS A 294 30.63 18.88 16.11
C LYS A 294 29.41 19.42 15.37
N LYS A 295 29.61 20.05 14.21
CA LYS A 295 28.52 20.61 13.40
C LYS A 295 28.12 19.60 12.34
N PRO A 296 26.82 19.32 12.15
CA PRO A 296 26.39 18.40 11.11
C PRO A 296 26.54 19.05 9.72
N PHE A 297 26.87 18.25 8.71
CA PHE A 297 27.12 18.71 7.34
C PHE A 297 25.83 18.78 6.53
N SER A 298 25.66 19.88 5.81
CA SER A 298 24.62 20.03 4.80
C SER A 298 24.95 19.22 3.54
N PRO A 299 23.93 18.78 2.78
CA PRO A 299 24.13 18.10 1.51
C PRO A 299 24.90 18.98 0.52
N SER A 300 25.74 18.34 -0.30
CA SER A 300 26.40 19.03 -1.42
C SER A 300 25.40 19.29 -2.55
N CYS A 301 24.41 18.43 -2.71
CA CYS A 301 23.33 18.54 -3.68
C CYS A 301 22.04 17.94 -3.16
N SER A 302 20.93 18.65 -3.36
CA SER A 302 19.58 18.12 -3.14
C SER A 302 18.84 18.04 -4.48
N VAL A 303 18.37 16.86 -4.84
CA VAL A 303 17.60 16.62 -6.07
C VAL A 303 16.14 16.36 -5.70
N GLN A 304 15.22 16.95 -6.45
CA GLN A 304 13.79 16.67 -6.35
C GLN A 304 13.22 16.51 -7.76
N MET A 305 12.46 15.43 -7.96
CA MET A 305 11.76 15.18 -9.22
C MET A 305 10.37 15.83 -9.17
N ALA A 306 9.96 16.47 -10.25
CA ALA A 306 8.63 17.06 -10.35
C ALA A 306 8.05 16.93 -11.76
N ASP A 307 6.72 16.94 -11.85
CA ASP A 307 6.01 16.91 -13.13
C ASP A 307 6.18 18.24 -13.89
N THR A 308 6.17 18.19 -15.22
CA THR A 308 6.32 19.33 -16.15
C THR A 308 5.09 20.23 -16.26
N ARG A 309 4.10 20.08 -15.37
CA ARG A 309 2.87 20.90 -15.38
C ARG A 309 3.14 22.31 -14.86
N GLU A 310 2.29 23.27 -15.21
CA GLU A 310 2.35 24.67 -14.75
C GLU A 310 2.38 24.79 -13.19
N SER A 311 1.91 23.76 -12.48
CA SER A 311 2.17 23.54 -11.05
C SER A 311 2.91 22.21 -10.85
N PRO A 312 4.24 22.23 -10.63
CA PRO A 312 5.03 21.02 -10.50
C PRO A 312 4.69 20.28 -9.20
N MET A 313 4.04 19.12 -9.31
CA MET A 313 3.82 18.23 -8.17
C MET A 313 5.07 17.35 -7.99
N PRO A 314 5.59 17.20 -6.75
CA PRO A 314 6.77 16.41 -6.50
C PRO A 314 6.48 14.92 -6.71
N ILE A 315 7.36 14.24 -7.45
CA ILE A 315 7.31 12.79 -7.66
C ILE A 315 8.28 12.14 -6.66
N PRO A 316 7.83 11.20 -5.83
CA PRO A 316 8.68 10.63 -4.80
C PRO A 316 9.79 9.76 -5.43
N MET A 317 11.01 9.93 -4.93
CA MET A 317 12.10 9.00 -5.19
C MET A 317 11.96 7.75 -4.33
N LEU A 318 12.24 6.59 -4.95
CA LEU A 318 12.17 5.29 -4.30
C LEU A 318 13.57 4.85 -3.85
N ALA A 319 14.53 4.87 -4.77
CA ALA A 319 15.91 4.51 -4.51
C ALA A 319 16.85 5.28 -5.44
N ALA A 320 18.08 5.48 -5.00
CA ALA A 320 19.15 6.08 -5.78
C ALA A 320 20.46 5.34 -5.54
N VAL A 321 21.27 5.20 -6.57
CA VAL A 321 22.60 4.58 -6.50
C VAL A 321 23.63 5.45 -7.19
N LEU A 322 24.75 5.67 -6.51
CA LEU A 322 25.88 6.43 -7.01
C LEU A 322 26.69 5.60 -7.99
N GLY A 323 26.89 6.08 -9.22
CA GLY A 323 27.73 5.55 -10.29
C GLY A 323 29.16 5.15 -9.88
N ARG A 324 29.78 4.25 -10.66
CA ARG A 324 31.21 3.94 -10.50
C ARG A 324 32.03 5.19 -10.78
N ASP A 325 31.61 5.94 -11.78
CA ASP A 325 32.11 7.27 -12.07
C ASP A 325 31.59 8.26 -11.02
N SER A 326 32.42 9.23 -10.66
CA SER A 326 32.07 10.28 -9.69
C SER A 326 30.89 11.15 -10.10
N ARG A 327 30.40 11.01 -11.34
CA ARG A 327 29.43 11.91 -11.98
C ARG A 327 28.10 11.27 -12.36
N SER A 328 27.97 9.96 -12.28
CA SER A 328 26.70 9.30 -12.62
C SER A 328 25.91 8.92 -11.38
N VAL A 329 24.59 9.09 -11.43
CA VAL A 329 23.66 8.63 -10.40
C VAL A 329 22.50 7.95 -11.11
N LEU A 330 22.18 6.73 -10.70
CA LEU A 330 21.02 5.99 -11.17
C LEU A 330 19.86 6.24 -10.21
N LEU A 331 18.76 6.74 -10.74
CA LEU A 331 17.56 7.11 -9.98
C LEU A 331 16.42 6.17 -10.32
N ALA A 332 15.68 5.75 -9.30
CA ALA A 332 14.38 5.11 -9.42
C ALA A 332 13.33 5.96 -8.70
N TYR A 333 12.33 6.44 -9.42
CA TYR A 333 11.29 7.32 -8.89
C TYR A 333 9.89 6.95 -9.40
N GLY A 334 8.85 7.48 -8.75
CA GLY A 334 7.45 7.25 -9.13
C GLY A 334 6.77 6.20 -8.25
N ASN A 335 6.15 5.20 -8.86
CA ASN A 335 5.33 4.21 -8.16
C ASN A 335 6.07 2.87 -8.00
N HIS A 336 5.93 2.19 -6.86
CA HIS A 336 6.50 0.85 -6.63
C HIS A 336 6.02 -0.22 -7.62
N LEU A 337 4.84 -0.04 -8.24
CA LEU A 337 4.33 -0.95 -9.28
C LEU A 337 5.05 -0.80 -10.62
N GLN A 338 5.44 0.44 -10.96
CA GLN A 338 6.11 0.77 -12.21
C GLN A 338 7.07 1.94 -11.95
N PRO A 339 8.25 1.66 -11.37
CA PRO A 339 9.27 2.67 -11.16
C PRO A 339 9.82 3.15 -12.50
N VAL A 340 10.04 4.46 -12.63
CA VAL A 340 10.79 5.04 -13.74
C VAL A 340 12.26 5.03 -13.33
N ILE A 341 13.10 4.45 -14.17
CA ILE A 341 14.54 4.33 -13.94
C ILE A 341 15.28 5.24 -14.92
N GLU A 342 16.09 6.16 -14.39
CA GLU A 342 16.88 7.11 -15.18
C GLU A 342 18.29 7.22 -14.66
N GLN A 343 19.26 7.20 -15.58
CA GLN A 343 20.65 7.50 -15.28
C GLN A 343 20.90 8.97 -15.56
N VAL A 344 21.33 9.69 -14.54
CA VAL A 344 21.71 11.09 -14.60
C VAL A 344 23.22 11.15 -14.60
N VAL A 345 23.80 11.91 -15.51
CA VAL A 345 25.24 12.20 -15.53
C VAL A 345 25.40 13.71 -15.33
N SER A 346 26.04 14.13 -14.25
CA SER A 346 26.30 15.55 -13.99
C SER A 346 27.57 15.98 -14.74
N ASN A 347 27.45 17.06 -15.53
CA ASN A 347 28.59 17.62 -16.27
C ASN A 347 29.45 18.56 -15.40
N SER A 348 28.92 19.07 -14.29
CA SER A 348 29.61 19.83 -13.24
C SER A 348 29.67 19.04 -11.94
N THR A 349 30.55 19.46 -11.00
CA THR A 349 30.43 19.11 -9.58
C THR A 349 28.97 19.23 -9.17
N PHE A 350 28.46 18.32 -8.33
CA PHE A 350 27.04 18.16 -7.98
C PHE A 350 26.28 19.43 -7.51
N SER A 351 26.89 20.62 -7.49
CA SER A 351 26.28 21.90 -7.12
C SER A 351 25.01 22.27 -7.90
N GLU A 352 24.78 21.76 -9.12
CA GLU A 352 23.55 22.05 -9.88
C GLU A 352 23.05 20.81 -10.65
N ILE A 353 22.35 19.90 -9.98
CA ILE A 353 21.32 19.08 -10.62
C ILE A 353 19.97 19.76 -10.32
N THR A 354 19.80 20.96 -10.85
CA THR A 354 18.56 21.72 -10.76
C THR A 354 17.65 21.28 -11.92
N ASN A 355 16.62 20.52 -11.57
CA ASN A 355 15.44 20.19 -12.39
C ASN A 355 15.69 19.22 -13.55
N LEU A 356 15.70 17.92 -13.25
CA LEU A 356 15.50 16.89 -14.26
C LEU A 356 14.00 16.76 -14.55
N TRP A 357 13.59 17.23 -15.73
CA TRP A 357 12.23 17.09 -16.23
C TRP A 357 12.02 15.68 -16.78
N ALA A 358 11.04 14.95 -16.24
CA ALA A 358 10.64 13.67 -16.81
C ALA A 358 10.08 13.89 -18.23
N GLN A 359 10.75 13.33 -19.25
CA GLN A 359 10.22 13.33 -20.61
C GLN A 359 9.01 12.40 -20.71
N MET A 360 7.90 12.97 -21.19
CA MET A 360 6.66 12.27 -21.49
C MET A 360 6.91 11.08 -22.44
N MET A 361 6.51 9.86 -22.04
CA MET A 361 6.48 8.71 -22.93
C MET A 361 5.61 9.04 -24.15
N LYS A 362 6.19 8.87 -25.35
CA LYS A 362 5.48 9.05 -26.62
C LYS A 362 4.35 8.02 -26.76
N THR A 363 3.14 8.49 -26.51
CA THR A 363 1.87 8.15 -27.17
C THR A 363 1.73 6.75 -27.78
N VAL A 364 0.96 5.88 -27.10
CA VAL A 364 0.10 4.92 -27.80
C VAL A 364 -0.94 5.74 -28.57
N LYS A 365 -0.97 5.58 -29.90
CA LYS A 365 -1.85 6.34 -30.80
C LYS A 365 -3.32 6.05 -30.48
N THR A 366 -4.05 7.06 -30.01
CA THR A 366 -5.51 7.15 -30.15
C THR A 366 -5.84 8.29 -31.11
N PRO A 367 -6.88 8.18 -31.96
CA PRO A 367 -7.20 9.19 -32.94
C PRO A 367 -7.71 10.47 -32.25
N VAL A 368 -7.45 11.58 -32.93
CA VAL A 368 -7.69 12.97 -32.51
C VAL A 368 -9.18 13.20 -32.20
N VAL A 369 -9.46 13.79 -31.03
CA VAL A 369 -10.72 14.49 -30.77
C VAL A 369 -10.43 15.86 -30.15
N ASN A 370 -11.09 16.86 -30.72
CA ASN A 370 -10.95 18.30 -30.55
C ASN A 370 -10.97 18.83 -29.10
N THR A 371 -10.32 19.99 -28.99
CA THR A 371 -10.09 20.89 -27.85
C THR A 371 -11.35 21.45 -27.18
N LYS A 372 -12.17 20.60 -26.53
CA LYS A 372 -13.08 21.04 -25.44
C LYS A 372 -13.30 19.91 -24.44
N SER A 373 -12.41 19.73 -23.47
CA SER A 373 -12.73 18.98 -22.26
C SER A 373 -12.10 19.64 -21.04
N LYS A 374 -12.97 20.18 -20.18
CA LYS A 374 -12.62 20.64 -18.83
C LYS A 374 -12.24 19.42 -18.00
N VAL A 375 -11.06 19.46 -17.38
CA VAL A 375 -10.62 18.47 -16.40
C VAL A 375 -11.58 18.50 -15.21
N LEU A 376 -12.18 17.36 -14.87
CA LEU A 376 -12.97 17.16 -13.65
C LEU A 376 -12.10 16.45 -12.62
N VAL A 377 -11.79 17.15 -11.52
CA VAL A 377 -11.25 16.57 -10.29
C VAL A 377 -12.37 15.78 -9.59
N PRO A 378 -12.12 14.60 -8.99
CA PRO A 378 -13.14 13.89 -8.24
C PRO A 378 -13.45 14.64 -6.94
N GLY A 379 -14.49 15.47 -6.95
CA GLY A 379 -15.15 15.95 -5.75
C GLY A 379 -16.11 14.89 -5.22
N LEU A 380 -16.14 14.70 -3.89
CA LEU A 380 -17.09 13.81 -3.22
C LEU A 380 -18.55 14.14 -3.61
N PRO A 381 -19.34 13.19 -4.13
CA PRO A 381 -20.72 13.45 -4.50
C PRO A 381 -21.65 13.32 -3.30
N GLY A 382 -22.42 14.37 -2.99
CA GLY A 382 -23.67 14.23 -2.25
C GLY A 382 -23.85 15.06 -0.98
N HIS A 383 -23.72 16.38 -1.03
CA HIS A 383 -24.44 17.28 -0.12
C HIS A 383 -24.88 18.53 -0.88
N GLN A 384 -26.20 18.71 -1.04
CA GLN A 384 -26.79 19.98 -1.48
C GLN A 384 -27.15 20.80 -0.25
N ALA A 385 -26.39 21.87 0.01
CA ALA A 385 -26.85 22.98 0.82
C ALA A 385 -27.63 23.96 -0.11
N PRO A 386 -28.75 24.54 0.33
CA PRO A 386 -29.58 25.38 -0.51
C PRO A 386 -28.93 26.75 -0.73
N LEU A 387 -28.63 27.10 -1.98
CA LEU A 387 -28.18 28.44 -2.35
C LEU A 387 -29.40 29.29 -2.75
N LYS A 388 -29.67 30.30 -1.92
CA LYS A 388 -30.53 31.45 -2.22
C LYS A 388 -29.99 32.22 -3.42
N GLY A 389 -30.91 32.68 -4.26
CA GLY A 389 -30.66 33.44 -5.47
C GLY A 389 -30.06 34.84 -5.23
N SER A 390 -29.35 35.28 -6.26
CA SER A 390 -28.67 36.56 -6.46
C SER A 390 -29.55 37.78 -6.20
N HIS A 391 -29.03 38.72 -5.40
CA HIS A 391 -29.47 40.11 -5.38
C HIS A 391 -28.83 40.88 -6.52
N LEU A 392 -29.68 41.37 -7.42
CA LEU A 392 -29.47 42.59 -8.19
C LEU A 392 -29.53 43.82 -7.26
N GLU A 393 -28.87 44.87 -7.74
CA GLU A 393 -28.70 46.20 -7.18
C GLU A 393 -29.90 46.74 -6.37
N LYS A 394 -29.60 47.42 -5.27
CA LYS A 394 -30.45 48.49 -4.74
C LYS A 394 -29.63 49.73 -4.44
N ALA A 395 -29.92 50.75 -5.24
CA ALA A 395 -29.82 52.15 -4.86
C ALA A 395 -30.67 52.44 -3.61
N SER A 396 -30.23 53.47 -2.89
CA SER A 396 -30.86 54.08 -1.73
C SER A 396 -32.31 54.53 -1.98
N GLU A 397 -33.23 54.26 -1.03
CA GLU A 397 -34.18 55.27 -0.53
C GLU A 397 -34.99 54.86 0.73
N LYS A 398 -35.03 55.84 1.64
CA LYS A 398 -35.84 56.20 2.83
C LYS A 398 -37.01 55.32 3.39
N ARG A 399 -36.94 55.21 4.72
CA ARG A 399 -37.96 55.07 5.80
C ARG A 399 -39.44 55.41 5.50
N LYS A 400 -40.36 54.55 5.98
CA LYS A 400 -41.60 54.79 6.79
C LYS A 400 -42.25 53.41 7.10
N LYS A 401 -42.31 52.90 8.33
CA LYS A 401 -43.24 53.07 9.49
C LYS A 401 -44.63 52.38 9.37
N ASP A 402 -44.88 51.50 10.36
CA ASP A 402 -46.13 50.93 10.91
C ASP A 402 -47.09 50.07 10.05
N THR A 403 -47.28 48.78 10.39
CA THR A 403 -48.54 48.18 10.92
C THR A 403 -48.42 46.65 11.12
N LYS A 404 -49.37 46.07 11.84
CA LYS A 404 -49.32 44.90 12.73
C LYS A 404 -50.30 43.80 12.23
N GLU A 405 -50.15 42.56 12.74
CA GLU A 405 -51.18 41.46 12.80
C GLU A 405 -51.36 40.60 11.51
N MET A 406 -51.68 39.30 11.50
CA MET A 406 -51.79 38.19 12.47
C MET A 406 -51.81 36.86 11.69
N SER A 407 -51.69 35.73 12.39
CA SER A 407 -51.50 34.36 11.88
C SER A 407 -52.77 33.67 11.35
N ILE A 408 -52.59 32.84 10.32
CA ILE A 408 -53.57 32.02 9.57
C ILE A 408 -54.35 30.99 10.43
N ALA A 409 -54.07 30.90 11.74
CA ALA A 409 -54.85 30.09 12.68
C ALA A 409 -56.26 30.66 12.96
N GLU A 410 -56.55 31.91 12.55
CA GLU A 410 -57.86 32.55 12.68
C GLU A 410 -58.68 32.58 11.38
N GLN A 411 -58.26 31.88 10.32
CA GLN A 411 -59.02 31.78 9.06
C GLN A 411 -59.72 30.42 8.84
N LEU A 412 -59.68 29.52 9.83
CA LEU A 412 -60.40 28.24 9.79
C LEU A 412 -61.38 28.15 10.96
N GLY A 413 -62.38 29.02 10.91
CA GLY A 413 -63.46 29.06 11.88
C GLY A 413 -64.73 29.61 11.25
N GLU A 414 -65.18 29.00 10.14
CA GLU A 414 -66.57 29.04 9.67
C GLU A 414 -66.66 28.21 8.39
N ILE A 415 -67.25 27.02 8.51
CA ILE A 415 -68.24 26.38 7.63
C ILE A 415 -68.28 24.94 8.11
N ASP A 416 -68.98 24.76 9.22
CA ASP A 416 -69.58 23.47 9.56
C ASP A 416 -71.01 23.81 9.96
N LEU A 417 -71.98 23.40 9.13
CA LEU A 417 -73.38 23.10 9.45
C LEU A 417 -74.24 23.08 8.17
N SER A 418 -74.50 21.89 7.66
CA SER A 418 -75.89 21.45 7.50
C SER A 418 -75.95 19.94 7.41
N ALA A 419 -76.37 19.33 8.51
CA ALA A 419 -76.74 17.93 8.57
C ALA A 419 -78.07 17.73 7.83
N THR A 420 -78.07 16.88 6.82
CA THR A 420 -79.27 16.16 6.38
C THR A 420 -78.97 14.66 6.42
N SER A 421 -79.75 14.00 7.25
CA SER A 421 -79.78 12.56 7.49
C SER A 421 -80.14 11.78 6.22
N SER A 422 -79.26 10.90 5.76
CA SER A 422 -79.66 9.71 5.01
C SER A 422 -78.66 8.57 5.26
N GLU A 423 -79.23 7.51 5.83
CA GLU A 423 -78.84 6.09 5.86
C GLU A 423 -77.36 5.67 5.96
N LYS A 424 -77.09 5.04 7.11
CA LYS A 424 -75.97 4.14 7.35
C LYS A 424 -75.95 3.01 6.31
N VAL A 425 -75.07 3.12 5.33
CA VAL A 425 -74.41 1.94 4.74
C VAL A 425 -72.96 1.96 5.22
N LYS A 426 -72.65 1.13 6.22
CA LYS A 426 -71.27 0.77 6.57
C LYS A 426 -70.69 -0.08 5.44
N ALA A 427 -70.33 0.55 4.33
CA ALA A 427 -69.34 -0.02 3.43
C ALA A 427 -67.98 0.46 3.92
N SER A 428 -67.31 -0.32 4.76
CA SER A 428 -65.87 -0.14 4.94
C SER A 428 -65.22 -0.52 3.61
N LEU A 429 -65.15 0.43 2.69
CA LEU A 429 -64.33 0.34 1.47
C LEU A 429 -62.87 0.33 1.91
N GLN A 430 -62.41 -0.80 2.43
CA GLN A 430 -60.98 -1.05 2.60
C GLN A 430 -60.40 -1.15 1.19
N THR A 431 -59.86 -0.03 0.70
CA THR A 431 -59.13 -0.03 -0.55
C THR A 431 -57.83 -0.80 -0.32
N ASP A 432 -57.75 -2.03 -0.84
CA ASP A 432 -56.57 -2.90 -0.90
C ASP A 432 -55.36 -2.30 -1.64
N ASN A 433 -55.35 -0.99 -1.91
CA ASN A 433 -54.34 -0.30 -2.69
C ASN A 433 -54.03 1.09 -2.13
N TYR A 434 -52.81 1.55 -2.41
CA TYR A 434 -52.27 2.85 -2.05
C TYR A 434 -52.05 3.75 -3.28
N ALA A 435 -52.76 3.52 -4.40
CA ALA A 435 -52.48 4.21 -5.65
C ALA A 435 -52.67 5.73 -5.53
N VAL A 436 -53.76 6.18 -4.91
CA VAL A 436 -54.05 7.61 -4.70
C VAL A 436 -53.05 8.25 -3.74
N LEU A 437 -52.73 7.58 -2.63
CA LEU A 437 -51.73 8.04 -1.66
C LEU A 437 -50.33 8.12 -2.26
N LEU A 438 -49.99 7.20 -3.18
CA LEU A 438 -48.71 7.20 -3.87
C LEU A 438 -48.62 8.35 -4.88
N VAL A 439 -49.68 8.61 -5.65
CA VAL A 439 -49.72 9.76 -6.57
C VAL A 439 -49.60 11.06 -5.78
N GLN A 440 -50.37 11.20 -4.70
CA GLN A 440 -50.29 12.36 -3.82
C GLN A 440 -48.87 12.54 -3.25
N GLY A 441 -48.26 11.48 -2.73
CA GLY A 441 -46.90 11.55 -2.19
C GLY A 441 -45.84 11.89 -3.24
N LEU A 442 -46.02 11.45 -4.49
CA LEU A 442 -45.12 11.76 -5.60
C LEU A 442 -45.28 13.21 -6.10
N GLU A 443 -46.50 13.73 -6.12
CA GLU A 443 -46.79 15.12 -6.51
C GLU A 443 -46.38 16.13 -5.43
N SER A 444 -46.59 15.81 -4.15
CA SER A 444 -46.23 16.66 -3.02
C SER A 444 -44.78 16.50 -2.55
N ASN A 445 -44.06 15.50 -3.07
CA ASN A 445 -42.72 15.08 -2.63
C ASN A 445 -42.64 14.85 -1.10
N ASP A 446 -43.70 14.30 -0.52
CA ASP A 446 -43.81 14.07 0.92
C ASP A 446 -43.14 12.74 1.32
N ALA A 447 -42.02 12.85 2.01
CA ALA A 447 -41.22 11.70 2.42
C ALA A 447 -41.98 10.75 3.38
N ASP A 448 -42.88 11.25 4.22
CA ASP A 448 -43.57 10.44 5.23
C ASP A 448 -44.68 9.58 4.60
N ILE A 449 -45.41 10.13 3.63
CA ILE A 449 -46.40 9.39 2.85
C ILE A 449 -45.70 8.34 1.99
N LEU A 450 -44.63 8.72 1.29
CA LEU A 450 -43.85 7.81 0.45
C LEU A 450 -43.23 6.68 1.28
N ASN A 451 -42.69 6.97 2.47
CA ASN A 451 -42.16 5.96 3.38
C ASN A 451 -43.25 4.97 3.82
N LYS A 452 -44.44 5.44 4.21
CA LYS A 452 -45.56 4.58 4.63
C LYS A 452 -46.00 3.63 3.52
N VAL A 453 -46.08 4.11 2.27
CA VAL A 453 -46.51 3.30 1.14
C VAL A 453 -45.41 2.31 0.70
N LEU A 454 -44.20 2.80 0.48
CA LEU A 454 -43.09 2.02 -0.12
C LEU A 454 -42.50 0.97 0.83
N GLN A 455 -42.73 1.07 2.15
CA GLN A 455 -42.36 0.04 3.12
C GLN A 455 -43.26 -1.22 3.08
N THR A 456 -44.35 -1.20 2.33
CA THR A 456 -45.27 -2.35 2.19
C THR A 456 -44.53 -3.58 1.66
N ARG A 457 -44.64 -4.72 2.37
CA ARG A 457 -44.00 -5.99 1.98
C ARG A 457 -44.89 -6.94 1.17
N LYS A 458 -46.21 -6.69 1.16
CA LYS A 458 -47.22 -7.54 0.53
C LYS A 458 -47.19 -7.37 -1.00
N GLU A 459 -46.69 -8.38 -1.71
CA GLU A 459 -46.52 -8.34 -3.18
C GLU A 459 -47.84 -8.13 -3.93
N MET A 460 -48.94 -8.73 -3.47
CA MET A 460 -50.26 -8.57 -4.07
C MET A 460 -50.76 -7.12 -4.01
N VAL A 461 -50.47 -6.42 -2.91
CA VAL A 461 -50.83 -5.00 -2.74
C VAL A 461 -49.99 -4.14 -3.70
N ILE A 462 -48.68 -4.38 -3.77
CA ILE A 462 -47.76 -3.67 -4.68
C ILE A 462 -48.17 -3.81 -6.15
N LYS A 463 -48.56 -5.01 -6.60
CA LYS A 463 -49.03 -5.20 -7.98
C LYS A 463 -50.34 -4.46 -8.25
N LYS A 464 -51.30 -4.56 -7.32
CA LYS A 464 -52.60 -3.84 -7.40
C LYS A 464 -52.41 -2.31 -7.38
N THR A 465 -51.47 -1.78 -6.60
CA THR A 465 -51.18 -0.33 -6.54
C THR A 465 -50.57 0.16 -7.85
N VAL A 466 -49.55 -0.53 -8.35
CA VAL A 466 -48.84 -0.16 -9.57
C VAL A 466 -49.76 -0.26 -10.80
N ALA A 467 -50.59 -1.30 -10.89
CA ALA A 467 -51.52 -1.47 -12.01
C ALA A 467 -52.58 -0.36 -12.11
N ARG A 468 -52.89 0.32 -10.99
CA ARG A 468 -53.87 1.43 -10.93
C ARG A 468 -53.23 2.81 -10.99
N LEU A 469 -51.92 2.89 -11.16
CA LEU A 469 -51.18 4.14 -11.20
C LEU A 469 -51.41 4.86 -12.55
N PRO A 470 -51.70 6.18 -12.56
CA PRO A 470 -51.75 6.93 -13.81
C PRO A 470 -50.36 6.98 -14.47
N LEU A 471 -50.32 7.00 -15.80
CA LEU A 471 -49.07 6.97 -16.58
C LEU A 471 -48.12 8.13 -16.24
N SER A 472 -48.67 9.30 -15.91
CA SER A 472 -47.91 10.48 -15.48
C SER A 472 -47.09 10.25 -14.22
N ALA A 473 -47.53 9.38 -13.31
CA ALA A 473 -46.87 9.11 -12.03
C ALA A 473 -45.86 7.95 -12.11
N VAL A 474 -45.80 7.21 -13.23
CA VAL A 474 -44.88 6.07 -13.40
C VAL A 474 -43.42 6.52 -13.41
N LEU A 475 -43.09 7.58 -14.16
CA LEU A 475 -41.71 8.10 -14.22
C LEU A 475 -41.23 8.71 -12.89
N PRO A 476 -42.00 9.60 -12.22
CA PRO A 476 -41.67 10.07 -10.87
C PRO A 476 -41.43 8.92 -9.89
N LEU A 477 -42.25 7.87 -9.95
CA LEU A 477 -42.08 6.70 -9.10
C LEU A 477 -40.76 5.98 -9.39
N VAL A 478 -40.37 5.77 -10.65
CA VAL A 478 -39.10 5.10 -10.99
C VAL A 478 -37.90 5.94 -10.55
N LYS A 479 -37.96 7.27 -10.66
CA LYS A 479 -36.92 8.17 -10.15
C LYS A 479 -36.77 8.06 -8.63
N GLU A 480 -37.88 8.09 -7.91
CA GLU A 480 -37.88 7.98 -6.44
C GLU A 480 -37.39 6.61 -5.95
N LEU A 481 -37.79 5.52 -6.63
CA LEU A 481 -37.28 4.17 -6.36
C LEU A 481 -35.77 4.08 -6.62
N THR A 482 -35.27 4.74 -7.67
CA THR A 482 -33.84 4.77 -8.01
C THR A 482 -33.04 5.51 -6.95
N ASN A 483 -33.52 6.67 -6.49
CA ASN A 483 -32.90 7.44 -5.41
C ASN A 483 -32.82 6.63 -4.11
N ARG A 484 -33.91 5.94 -3.74
CA ARG A 484 -33.94 5.12 -2.51
C ARG A 484 -33.08 3.86 -2.62
N LEU A 485 -32.91 3.32 -3.82
CA LEU A 485 -32.06 2.16 -4.08
C LEU A 485 -30.55 2.49 -3.97
N GLN A 486 -30.16 3.75 -4.14
CA GLN A 486 -28.80 4.26 -3.88
C GLN A 486 -28.48 4.40 -2.37
N GLY A 487 -29.52 4.53 -1.54
CA GLY A 487 -29.37 4.64 -0.09
C GLY A 487 -29.03 3.30 0.58
N HIS A 488 -29.67 3.03 1.72
CA HIS A 488 -29.31 1.87 2.54
C HIS A 488 -29.60 0.51 1.85
N PRO A 489 -28.68 -0.48 1.89
CA PRO A 489 -28.85 -1.78 1.21
C PRO A 489 -30.14 -2.54 1.57
N PHE A 490 -30.60 -2.41 2.82
CA PHE A 490 -31.83 -3.05 3.30
C PHE A 490 -33.10 -2.43 2.69
N ALA A 491 -33.11 -1.13 2.43
CA ALA A 491 -34.19 -0.47 1.69
C ALA A 491 -34.22 -0.94 0.22
N GLY A 492 -33.05 -1.20 -0.35
CA GLY A 492 -32.91 -1.67 -1.72
C GLY A 492 -33.67 -2.96 -2.03
N ILE A 493 -33.75 -3.91 -1.08
CA ILE A 493 -34.49 -5.16 -1.28
C ILE A 493 -35.98 -4.91 -1.47
N LEU A 494 -36.55 -3.94 -0.73
CA LEU A 494 -37.96 -3.55 -0.86
C LEU A 494 -38.19 -2.76 -2.16
N MET A 495 -37.30 -1.81 -2.48
CA MET A 495 -37.42 -1.00 -3.69
C MET A 495 -37.34 -1.84 -4.97
N VAL A 496 -36.53 -2.89 -4.99
CA VAL A 496 -36.45 -3.81 -6.14
C VAL A 496 -37.78 -4.53 -6.40
N ARG A 497 -38.57 -4.84 -5.36
CA ARG A 497 -39.91 -5.45 -5.53
C ARG A 497 -40.88 -4.48 -6.20
N TRP A 498 -40.86 -3.22 -5.79
CA TRP A 498 -41.65 -2.15 -6.42
C TRP A 498 -41.20 -1.90 -7.85
N LEU A 499 -39.89 -1.79 -8.08
CA LEU A 499 -39.32 -1.59 -9.40
C LEU A 499 -39.67 -2.75 -10.35
N LYS A 500 -39.60 -4.01 -9.88
CA LYS A 500 -40.04 -5.18 -10.65
C LYS A 500 -41.53 -5.08 -11.03
N ALA A 501 -42.40 -4.67 -10.11
CA ALA A 501 -43.82 -4.53 -10.40
C ALA A 501 -44.09 -3.42 -11.44
N VAL A 502 -43.40 -2.28 -11.34
CA VAL A 502 -43.49 -1.18 -12.30
C VAL A 502 -43.01 -1.61 -13.69
N LEU A 503 -41.84 -2.25 -13.77
CA LEU A 503 -41.28 -2.74 -15.02
C LEU A 503 -42.14 -3.82 -15.68
N MET A 504 -42.89 -4.63 -14.91
CA MET A 504 -43.76 -5.69 -15.43
C MET A 504 -45.12 -5.16 -15.93
N HIS A 505 -45.70 -4.15 -15.27
CA HIS A 505 -47.03 -3.63 -15.61
C HIS A 505 -46.97 -2.49 -16.63
N HIS A 506 -45.95 -1.64 -16.56
CA HIS A 506 -45.82 -0.45 -17.40
C HIS A 506 -44.70 -0.58 -18.44
N THR A 507 -44.33 -1.81 -18.82
CA THR A 507 -43.25 -2.07 -19.82
C THR A 507 -43.52 -1.39 -21.14
N SER A 508 -44.76 -1.46 -21.63
CA SER A 508 -45.18 -0.88 -22.92
C SER A 508 -45.04 0.64 -22.92
N TYR A 509 -45.44 1.30 -21.83
CA TYR A 509 -45.30 2.74 -21.66
C TYR A 509 -43.82 3.13 -21.59
N LEU A 510 -43.01 2.47 -20.76
CA LEU A 510 -41.60 2.77 -20.65
C LEU A 510 -40.85 2.55 -21.98
N ALA A 511 -41.16 1.48 -22.72
CA ALA A 511 -40.57 1.19 -24.02
C ALA A 511 -40.96 2.21 -25.11
N SER A 512 -42.09 2.90 -24.96
CA SER A 512 -42.53 3.95 -25.89
C SER A 512 -41.80 5.28 -25.69
N LEU A 513 -41.09 5.46 -24.57
CA LEU A 513 -40.39 6.70 -24.26
C LEU A 513 -39.00 6.73 -24.94
N PRO A 514 -38.73 7.71 -25.81
CA PRO A 514 -37.46 7.79 -26.53
C PRO A 514 -36.26 8.08 -25.61
N ASP A 515 -36.48 8.75 -24.47
CA ASP A 515 -35.43 9.15 -23.51
C ASP A 515 -35.32 8.21 -22.30
N LEU A 516 -35.84 6.98 -22.39
CA LEU A 516 -35.83 6.05 -21.26
C LEU A 516 -34.39 5.72 -20.78
N VAL A 517 -33.44 5.62 -21.71
CA VAL A 517 -32.06 5.22 -21.41
C VAL A 517 -31.32 6.28 -20.59
N THR A 518 -31.58 7.57 -20.83
CA THR A 518 -30.95 8.67 -20.08
C THR A 518 -31.52 8.77 -18.68
N GLU A 519 -32.84 8.64 -18.54
CA GLU A 519 -33.54 8.71 -17.25
C GLU A 519 -33.31 7.47 -16.36
N LEU A 520 -33.14 6.29 -16.96
CA LEU A 520 -32.82 5.05 -16.25
C LEU A 520 -31.32 4.73 -16.19
N GLY A 521 -30.44 5.59 -16.72
CA GLY A 521 -29.00 5.33 -16.80
C GLY A 521 -28.37 5.07 -15.43
N VAL A 522 -28.80 5.82 -14.41
CA VAL A 522 -28.36 5.65 -13.02
C VAL A 522 -28.77 4.27 -12.47
N LEU A 523 -30.00 3.86 -12.75
CA LEU A 523 -30.51 2.55 -12.35
C LEU A 523 -29.76 1.42 -13.07
N TYR A 524 -29.53 1.57 -14.37
CA TYR A 524 -28.79 0.62 -15.19
C TYR A 524 -27.36 0.42 -14.69
N HIS A 525 -26.60 1.51 -14.50
CA HIS A 525 -25.24 1.45 -14.00
C HIS A 525 -25.18 0.80 -12.60
N MET A 526 -26.14 1.09 -11.74
CA MET A 526 -26.20 0.49 -10.41
C MET A 526 -26.45 -1.03 -10.47
N ILE A 527 -27.37 -1.48 -11.33
CA ILE A 527 -27.62 -2.92 -11.54
C ILE A 527 -26.36 -3.58 -12.09
N GLU A 528 -25.71 -2.98 -13.10
CA GLU A 528 -24.49 -3.51 -13.71
C GLU A 528 -23.35 -3.65 -12.69
N SER A 529 -23.14 -2.63 -11.85
CA SER A 529 -22.14 -2.66 -10.77
C SER A 529 -22.41 -3.79 -9.77
N ARG A 530 -23.67 -3.97 -9.34
CA ARG A 530 -24.05 -5.04 -8.41
C ARG A 530 -23.90 -6.44 -9.03
N VAL A 531 -24.25 -6.60 -10.31
CA VAL A 531 -24.09 -7.88 -11.04
C VAL A 531 -22.62 -8.24 -11.21
N LYS A 532 -21.74 -7.29 -11.50
CA LYS A 532 -20.28 -7.53 -11.57
C LYS A 532 -19.70 -8.06 -10.25
N MET A 533 -20.22 -7.61 -9.11
CA MET A 533 -19.78 -8.07 -7.79
C MET A 533 -20.35 -9.44 -7.39
N PHE A 534 -21.47 -9.87 -7.99
CA PHE A 534 -22.12 -11.14 -7.68
C PHE A 534 -21.21 -12.36 -7.90
N HIS A 535 -20.43 -12.38 -8.99
CA HIS A 535 -19.52 -13.49 -9.28
C HIS A 535 -18.37 -13.60 -8.27
N LYS A 536 -17.89 -12.47 -7.73
CA LYS A 536 -16.87 -12.45 -6.68
C LYS A 536 -17.44 -12.95 -5.35
N LEU A 537 -18.67 -12.54 -5.02
CA LEU A 537 -19.33 -12.88 -3.77
C LEU A 537 -19.74 -14.36 -3.72
N THR A 538 -20.18 -14.95 -4.84
CA THR A 538 -20.45 -16.38 -4.94
C THR A 538 -19.19 -17.23 -4.74
N LYS A 539 -18.04 -16.81 -5.30
CA LYS A 539 -16.75 -17.45 -5.04
C LYS A 539 -16.32 -17.36 -3.57
N LEU A 540 -16.55 -16.22 -2.92
CA LEU A 540 -16.28 -16.04 -1.49
C LEU A 540 -17.21 -16.92 -0.64
N HIS A 541 -18.51 -16.94 -0.96
CA HIS A 541 -19.49 -17.76 -0.27
C HIS A 541 -19.16 -19.25 -0.37
N GLY A 542 -18.75 -19.74 -1.55
CA GLY A 542 -18.31 -21.13 -1.72
C GLY A 542 -17.08 -21.47 -0.86
N LYS A 543 -16.11 -20.55 -0.77
CA LYS A 543 -14.94 -20.73 0.12
C LYS A 543 -15.33 -20.73 1.60
N LEU A 544 -16.19 -19.81 2.01
CA LEU A 544 -16.70 -19.74 3.38
C LEU A 544 -17.50 -20.98 3.76
N TYR A 545 -18.34 -21.46 2.83
CA TYR A 545 -19.11 -22.68 3.03
C TYR A 545 -18.18 -23.87 3.24
N LEU A 546 -17.14 -24.03 2.42
CA LEU A 546 -16.14 -25.09 2.58
C LEU A 546 -15.41 -25.01 3.93
N LEU A 547 -15.01 -23.80 4.36
CA LEU A 547 -14.38 -23.61 5.65
C LEU A 547 -15.33 -23.95 6.80
N MET A 548 -16.59 -23.53 6.70
CA MET A 548 -17.60 -23.80 7.74
C MET A 548 -17.94 -25.28 7.82
N THR A 549 -18.05 -25.98 6.68
CA THR A 549 -18.22 -27.44 6.68
C THR A 549 -17.02 -28.17 7.23
N ASN A 550 -15.80 -27.70 6.95
CA ASN A 550 -14.58 -28.31 7.48
C ASN A 550 -14.49 -28.15 9.01
N MET A 551 -14.81 -26.97 9.53
CA MET A 551 -14.84 -26.74 10.98
C MET A 551 -15.96 -27.54 11.67
N VAL A 552 -17.11 -27.73 11.02
CA VAL A 552 -18.16 -28.60 11.56
C VAL A 552 -17.73 -30.08 11.55
N SER A 553 -17.02 -30.55 10.52
CA SER A 553 -16.49 -31.92 10.49
C SER A 553 -15.35 -32.18 11.49
N GLU A 554 -14.55 -31.17 11.85
CA GLU A 554 -13.53 -31.31 12.92
C GLU A 554 -14.16 -31.42 14.32
N VAL A 555 -15.34 -30.83 14.54
CA VAL A 555 -16.08 -30.97 15.81
C VAL A 555 -16.65 -32.38 15.97
N ASP A 556 -17.10 -33.03 14.89
CA ASP A 556 -17.63 -34.41 14.97
C ASP A 556 -16.54 -35.48 15.15
N HIS A 557 -15.28 -35.18 14.83
CA HIS A 557 -14.16 -36.12 15.01
C HIS A 557 -13.49 -36.05 16.41
N THR A 558 -13.84 -35.06 17.24
CA THR A 558 -13.29 -34.94 18.60
C THR A 558 -14.19 -35.53 19.69
N ALA A 559 -15.35 -36.08 19.34
CA ALA A 559 -16.30 -36.69 20.26
C ALA A 559 -16.57 -38.18 19.95
N LYS A 560 -15.53 -39.04 19.96
CA LYS A 560 -15.66 -40.51 20.06
C LYS A 560 -14.33 -41.16 20.46
N LEU A 561 -13.82 -40.78 21.64
CA LEU A 561 -12.81 -41.54 22.39
C LEU A 561 -13.22 -41.51 23.86
N VAL A 562 -14.30 -42.21 24.19
CA VAL A 562 -14.58 -42.62 25.57
C VAL A 562 -14.11 -44.06 25.67
N TYR A 563 -13.10 -44.24 26.52
CA TYR A 563 -12.55 -45.52 26.95
C TYR A 563 -13.65 -46.35 27.61
N GLU A 564 -13.86 -47.58 27.14
CA GLU A 564 -14.42 -48.66 27.96
C GLU A 564 -13.34 -49.73 28.04
N ASP A 565 -12.64 -49.77 29.19
CA ASP A 565 -11.88 -50.92 29.65
C ASP A 565 -11.99 -50.96 31.18
N GLY A 566 -12.68 -52.00 31.69
CA GLY A 566 -12.61 -52.56 33.05
C GLY A 566 -13.10 -51.67 34.20
N GLU A 567 -13.74 -52.19 35.26
CA GLU A 567 -13.65 -53.53 35.85
C GLU A 567 -14.59 -53.57 37.11
N TRP A 568 -15.02 -54.78 37.52
CA TRP A 568 -15.66 -55.19 38.81
C TRP A 568 -17.16 -54.87 39.07
N ASP A 569 -18.05 -55.85 38.86
CA ASP A 569 -18.48 -56.84 39.87
C ASP A 569 -19.13 -58.08 39.21
#